data_AF-A0A9D1IC35-F1
#
_entry.id   AF-A0A9D1IC35-F1
#
_cell.length_a   1.000
_cell.length_b   1.000
_cell.length_c   1.000
_cell.angle_alpha   90.00
_cell.angle_beta   90.00
_cell.angle_gamma   90.00
#
_symmetry.space_group_name_H-M   'P 1'
#
loop_
_entity.id
_entity.type
_entity.pdbx_description
1 polymer ?
#
loop_
_entity_poly.entity_id
_entity_poly.type
_entity_poly.pdbx_seq_one_letter_code
_entity_poly.pdbx_strand_id
1 'polypeptide(L)'
;ILWPRGIRNCAIRLDSGDIAYLTKKARQMLDDAGLPECKIVVSNALDEYLIQDLLSQGAQVDTFGVGERLITARSEPVFGGVYKLVGVEGEDGEIHPRIKISENLEKITNPHFKKVYRLFDRQTGKALADQLTVFDEEIDEGKPLTIFDPNAVWKTKTLENFRAQNLQVPIFREGKRVYDSPSTLQIREYCREQVGLLWDEVKRFQNPHAYYVDLSQKLWEIKQNLLRQGGREASGAGACKEKK
;
A
#
# COMPACT_ATOMS: atom_id res chain seq x y z
N ILE A 1 -14.56 30.45 -37.61
CA ILE A 1 -15.00 29.03 -37.66
C ILE A 1 -13.75 28.15 -37.72
N LEU A 2 -13.57 27.21 -36.79
CA LEU A 2 -12.32 26.44 -36.61
C LEU A 2 -12.25 25.15 -37.47
N TRP A 3 -13.37 24.45 -37.62
CA TRP A 3 -13.45 23.16 -38.34
C TRP A 3 -13.04 23.20 -39.82
N PRO A 4 -13.49 24.20 -40.63
CA PRO A 4 -13.06 24.32 -42.03
C PRO A 4 -11.55 24.59 -42.18
N ARG A 5 -10.85 24.94 -41.10
CA ARG A 5 -9.39 25.12 -41.07
C ARG A 5 -8.65 23.85 -40.62
N GLY A 6 -9.35 22.72 -40.49
CA GLY A 6 -8.78 21.44 -40.07
C GLY A 6 -8.53 21.31 -38.55
N ILE A 7 -8.91 22.32 -37.76
CA ILE A 7 -8.70 22.32 -36.30
C ILE A 7 -9.88 21.58 -35.65
N ARG A 8 -9.70 20.29 -35.41
CA ARG A 8 -10.73 19.39 -34.83
C ARG A 8 -10.48 18.97 -33.38
N ASN A 9 -9.28 19.20 -32.88
CA ASN A 9 -8.94 18.90 -31.49
C ASN A 9 -9.49 20.00 -30.58
N CYS A 10 -10.71 19.80 -30.05
CA CYS A 10 -11.32 20.71 -29.10
C CYS A 10 -11.96 19.95 -27.94
N ALA A 11 -12.18 20.66 -26.85
CA ALA A 11 -12.88 20.16 -25.69
C ALA A 11 -13.70 21.28 -25.05
N ILE A 12 -14.82 20.92 -24.43
CA ILE A 12 -15.54 21.77 -23.48
C ILE A 12 -15.22 21.34 -22.05
N ARG A 13 -15.28 22.27 -21.11
CA ARG A 13 -15.11 21.99 -19.69
C ARG A 13 -16.40 22.27 -18.93
N LEU A 14 -16.86 21.30 -18.16
CA LEU A 14 -17.97 21.43 -17.21
C LEU A 14 -17.39 21.43 -15.79
N ASP A 15 -17.64 22.50 -15.04
CA ASP A 15 -17.08 22.70 -13.70
C ASP A 15 -18.13 22.97 -12.62
N SER A 16 -19.42 22.84 -12.93
CA SER A 16 -20.52 23.05 -11.99
C SER A 16 -21.83 22.43 -12.49
N GLY A 17 -22.82 22.35 -11.60
CA GLY A 17 -24.13 21.77 -11.87
C GLY A 17 -24.18 20.23 -11.77
N ASP A 18 -25.30 19.65 -12.19
CA ASP A 18 -25.45 18.18 -12.28
C ASP A 18 -24.63 17.66 -13.45
N ILE A 19 -23.42 17.18 -13.17
CA ILE A 19 -22.47 16.72 -14.18
C ILE A 19 -23.02 15.52 -14.96
N ALA A 20 -23.72 14.58 -14.32
CA ALA A 20 -24.23 13.39 -15.00
C ALA A 20 -25.28 13.77 -16.05
N TYR A 21 -26.16 14.71 -15.73
CA TYR A 21 -27.13 15.27 -16.66
C TYR A 21 -26.49 16.16 -17.73
N LEU A 22 -25.64 17.11 -17.32
CA LEU A 22 -25.06 18.12 -18.20
C LEU A 22 -24.14 17.51 -19.25
N THR A 23 -23.35 16.49 -18.90
CA THR A 23 -22.47 15.81 -19.84
C THR A 23 -23.26 15.13 -20.97
N LYS A 24 -24.37 14.46 -20.64
CA LYS A 24 -25.27 13.83 -21.63
C LYS A 24 -25.90 14.86 -22.55
N LYS A 25 -26.37 15.98 -22.00
CA LYS A 25 -26.94 17.08 -22.80
C LYS A 25 -25.90 17.74 -23.69
N ALA A 26 -24.71 18.01 -23.15
CA ALA A 26 -23.63 18.59 -23.91
C ALA A 26 -23.17 17.67 -25.05
N ARG A 27 -23.10 16.35 -24.81
CA ARG A 27 -22.80 15.36 -25.84
C ARG A 27 -23.81 15.42 -26.98
N GLN A 28 -25.12 15.38 -26.67
CA GLN A 28 -26.17 15.51 -27.69
C GLN A 28 -26.05 16.82 -28.48
N MET A 29 -25.86 17.95 -27.80
CA MET A 29 -25.74 19.27 -28.46
C MET A 29 -24.52 19.35 -29.38
N LEU A 30 -23.39 18.75 -28.97
CA LEU A 30 -22.19 18.68 -29.79
C LEU A 30 -22.42 17.78 -31.01
N ASP A 31 -23.10 16.65 -30.84
CA ASP A 31 -23.40 15.73 -31.94
C ASP A 31 -24.36 16.37 -32.96
N ASP A 32 -25.42 17.04 -32.50
CA ASP A 32 -26.37 17.78 -33.33
C ASP A 32 -25.67 18.92 -34.10
N ALA A 33 -24.63 19.51 -33.51
CA ALA A 33 -23.80 20.53 -34.14
C ALA A 33 -22.73 19.96 -35.09
N GLY A 34 -22.66 18.63 -35.27
CA GLY A 34 -21.64 17.98 -36.11
C GLY A 34 -20.24 17.96 -35.51
N LEU A 35 -20.13 18.00 -34.17
CA LEU A 35 -18.88 18.00 -33.39
C LEU A 35 -18.71 16.73 -32.52
N PRO A 36 -18.83 15.51 -33.07
CA PRO A 36 -18.71 14.28 -32.29
C PRO A 36 -17.31 14.08 -31.68
N GLU A 37 -16.27 14.65 -32.30
CA GLU A 37 -14.88 14.56 -31.84
C GLU A 37 -14.56 15.55 -30.69
N CYS A 38 -15.45 16.51 -30.39
CA CYS A 38 -15.24 17.46 -29.30
C CYS A 38 -15.34 16.75 -27.95
N LYS A 39 -14.28 16.80 -27.14
CA LYS A 39 -14.21 16.11 -25.85
C LYS A 39 -14.93 16.87 -24.73
N ILE A 40 -15.34 16.14 -23.71
CA ILE A 40 -15.96 16.68 -22.50
C ILE A 40 -15.02 16.45 -21.31
N VAL A 41 -14.53 17.54 -20.74
CA VAL A 41 -13.69 17.55 -19.54
C VAL A 41 -14.56 17.95 -18.35
N VAL A 42 -14.47 17.21 -17.25
CA VAL A 42 -15.15 17.55 -16.00
C VAL A 42 -14.12 17.90 -14.95
N SER A 43 -14.32 19.01 -14.24
CA SER A 43 -13.47 19.38 -13.10
C SER A 43 -14.28 20.11 -12.03
N ASN A 44 -14.66 19.44 -10.95
CA ASN A 44 -15.16 20.09 -9.73
C ASN A 44 -15.25 19.09 -8.58
N ALA A 45 -14.53 19.32 -7.49
CA ALA A 45 -14.64 18.55 -6.24
C ALA A 45 -14.68 17.03 -6.44
N LEU A 46 -13.97 16.52 -7.45
CA LEU A 46 -13.94 15.10 -7.80
C LEU A 46 -13.09 14.33 -6.79
N ASP A 47 -13.55 13.13 -6.47
CA ASP A 47 -12.78 12.06 -5.83
C ASP A 47 -13.13 10.73 -6.53
N GLU A 48 -12.52 9.65 -6.08
CA GLU A 48 -12.69 8.32 -6.65
C GLU A 48 -14.14 7.82 -6.59
N TYR A 49 -14.92 8.19 -5.57
CA TYR A 49 -16.31 7.77 -5.40
C TYR A 49 -17.24 8.53 -6.33
N LEU A 50 -17.09 9.87 -6.39
CA LEU A 50 -17.89 10.68 -7.30
C LEU A 50 -17.59 10.33 -8.77
N ILE A 51 -16.32 10.04 -9.10
CA ILE A 51 -15.96 9.55 -10.44
C ILE A 51 -16.67 8.21 -10.73
N GLN A 52 -16.66 7.27 -9.79
CA GLN A 52 -17.35 5.98 -9.94
C GLN A 52 -18.87 6.16 -10.14
N ASP A 53 -19.50 7.06 -9.39
CA ASP A 53 -20.92 7.36 -9.50
C ASP A 53 -21.27 7.98 -10.86
N LEU A 54 -20.47 8.94 -11.35
CA LEU A 54 -20.65 9.56 -12.66
C LEU A 54 -20.55 8.52 -13.78
N LEU A 55 -19.57 7.62 -13.72
CA LEU A 55 -19.41 6.54 -14.69
C LEU A 55 -20.61 5.58 -14.64
N SER A 56 -21.06 5.19 -13.46
CA SER A 56 -22.21 4.30 -13.27
C SER A 56 -23.53 4.91 -13.76
N GLN A 57 -23.67 6.23 -13.65
CA GLN A 57 -24.81 6.97 -14.20
C GLN A 57 -24.73 7.17 -15.72
N GLY A 58 -23.65 6.73 -16.39
CA GLY A 58 -23.46 6.89 -17.83
C GLY A 58 -23.15 8.33 -18.25
N ALA A 59 -22.50 9.12 -17.39
CA ALA A 59 -22.02 10.44 -17.74
C ALA A 59 -21.09 10.38 -18.97
N GLN A 60 -21.22 11.35 -19.87
CA GLN A 60 -20.43 11.41 -21.11
C GLN A 60 -19.17 12.25 -20.86
N VAL A 61 -18.13 11.63 -20.30
CA VAL A 61 -16.90 12.32 -19.87
C VAL A 61 -15.67 11.65 -20.48
N ASP A 62 -14.82 12.44 -21.11
CA ASP A 62 -13.57 11.97 -21.71
C ASP A 62 -12.36 12.15 -20.77
N THR A 63 -12.42 13.11 -19.85
CA THR A 63 -11.30 13.44 -18.95
C THR A 63 -11.80 14.04 -17.64
N PHE A 64 -11.22 13.57 -16.52
CA PHE A 64 -11.46 14.10 -15.18
C PHE A 64 -10.29 14.96 -14.73
N GLY A 65 -10.57 16.22 -14.37
CA GLY A 65 -9.63 17.13 -13.72
C GLY A 65 -9.83 17.10 -12.22
N VAL A 66 -8.96 16.37 -11.51
CA VAL A 66 -9.01 16.25 -10.04
C VAL A 66 -7.96 17.19 -9.43
N GLY A 67 -8.41 18.13 -8.60
CA GLY A 67 -7.55 19.15 -7.99
C GLY A 67 -7.37 18.91 -6.48
N GLU A 68 -8.01 19.76 -5.68
CA GLU A 68 -7.90 19.82 -4.22
C GLU A 68 -7.90 18.45 -3.55
N ARG A 69 -8.92 17.61 -3.77
CA ARG A 69 -9.08 16.34 -3.04
C ARG A 69 -7.92 15.37 -3.25
N LEU A 70 -7.33 15.35 -4.45
CA LEU A 70 -6.18 14.51 -4.77
C LEU A 70 -4.89 15.06 -4.17
N ILE A 71 -4.60 16.35 -4.37
CA ILE A 71 -3.32 16.93 -3.95
C ILE A 71 -3.19 17.07 -2.42
N THR A 72 -4.30 17.23 -1.72
CA THR A 72 -4.31 17.35 -0.25
C THR A 72 -4.51 16.02 0.47
N ALA A 73 -4.74 14.91 -0.27
CA ALA A 73 -5.19 13.64 0.30
C ALA A 73 -6.34 13.85 1.30
N ARG A 74 -7.40 14.56 0.87
CA ARG A 74 -8.44 15.12 1.75
C ARG A 74 -9.03 14.12 2.77
N SER A 75 -9.13 12.85 2.41
CA SER A 75 -9.66 11.79 3.29
C SER A 75 -8.72 11.47 4.46
N GLU A 76 -7.41 11.50 4.26
CA GLU A 76 -6.37 11.25 5.27
C GLU A 76 -5.09 12.03 4.91
N PRO A 77 -4.97 13.30 5.33
CA PRO A 77 -3.87 14.18 4.91
C PRO A 77 -2.55 13.88 5.63
N VAL A 78 -2.57 13.04 6.68
CA VAL A 78 -1.39 12.73 7.49
C VAL A 78 -0.94 11.30 7.25
N PHE A 79 0.24 11.15 6.64
CA PHE A 79 0.86 9.83 6.50
C PHE A 79 1.56 9.41 7.80
N GLY A 80 1.05 8.38 8.47
CA GLY A 80 1.49 7.91 9.80
C GLY A 80 2.85 7.19 9.87
N GLY A 81 3.81 7.54 9.01
CA GLY A 81 5.15 6.92 8.99
C GLY A 81 5.95 7.17 10.28
N VAL A 82 6.66 6.15 10.76
CA VAL A 82 7.51 6.25 11.96
C VAL A 82 8.89 5.65 11.75
N TYR A 83 9.91 6.24 12.39
CA TYR A 83 11.24 5.65 12.52
C TYR A 83 11.44 5.09 13.93
N LYS A 84 11.94 3.86 14.04
CA LYS A 84 12.13 3.14 15.31
C LYS A 84 13.41 2.32 15.30
N LEU A 85 14.15 2.36 16.41
CA LEU A 85 15.22 1.41 16.69
C LEU A 85 14.62 0.02 16.91
N VAL A 86 15.13 -0.98 16.19
CA VAL A 86 14.63 -2.37 16.23
C VAL A 86 15.69 -3.37 16.68
N GLY A 87 16.96 -2.99 16.68
CA GLY A 87 18.06 -3.81 17.16
C GLY A 87 19.34 -2.98 17.26
N VAL A 88 20.30 -3.48 18.05
CA VAL A 88 21.61 -2.87 18.24
C VAL A 88 22.64 -3.99 18.15
N GLU A 89 23.71 -3.75 17.40
CA GLU A 89 24.86 -4.67 17.33
C GLU A 89 25.62 -4.64 18.66
N GLY A 90 25.86 -5.81 19.24
CA GLY A 90 26.66 -6.00 20.44
C GLY A 90 28.17 -6.02 20.16
N GLU A 91 28.97 -6.08 21.22
CA GLU A 91 30.43 -6.25 21.11
C GLU A 91 30.82 -7.62 20.52
N ASP A 92 29.92 -8.59 20.58
CA ASP A 92 30.03 -9.91 19.96
C ASP A 92 29.76 -9.91 18.44
N GLY A 93 29.35 -8.76 17.88
CA GLY A 93 28.96 -8.61 16.48
C GLY A 93 27.54 -9.11 16.19
N GLU A 94 26.78 -9.53 17.21
CA GLU A 94 25.42 -10.04 17.04
C GLU A 94 24.40 -8.91 17.16
N ILE A 95 23.30 -9.00 16.39
CA ILE A 95 22.22 -8.02 16.46
C ILE A 95 21.28 -8.38 17.61
N HIS A 96 21.33 -7.60 18.70
CA HIS A 96 20.40 -7.74 19.80
C HIS A 96 19.08 -7.01 19.51
N PRO A 97 17.93 -7.70 19.48
CA PRO A 97 16.65 -7.07 19.19
C PRO A 97 16.25 -6.05 20.28
N ARG A 98 15.51 -5.02 19.86
CA ARG A 98 14.89 -4.02 20.72
C ARG A 98 13.41 -3.93 20.40
N ILE A 99 12.59 -3.88 21.45
CA ILE A 99 11.14 -3.71 21.32
C ILE A 99 10.70 -2.51 22.15
N LYS A 100 9.81 -1.70 21.59
CA LYS A 100 9.05 -0.71 22.36
C LYS A 100 7.71 -1.34 22.75
N ILE A 101 7.49 -1.48 24.05
CA ILE A 101 6.21 -1.94 24.61
C ILE A 101 5.32 -0.72 24.84
N SER A 102 4.03 -0.86 24.54
CA SER A 102 3.02 0.17 24.74
C SER A 102 1.73 -0.52 25.20
N GLU A 103 0.89 0.21 25.94
CA GLU A 103 -0.45 -0.25 26.31
C GLU A 103 -1.35 -0.45 25.08
N ASN A 104 -1.09 0.29 23.99
CA ASN A 104 -1.75 0.05 22.71
C ASN A 104 -0.97 -1.01 21.92
N LEU A 105 -1.62 -2.15 21.64
CA LEU A 105 -1.07 -3.28 20.88
C LEU A 105 -0.55 -2.87 19.49
N GLU A 106 -1.21 -1.94 18.82
CA GLU A 106 -0.80 -1.43 17.49
C GLU A 106 0.52 -0.64 17.55
N LYS A 107 0.88 -0.11 18.73
CA LYS A 107 2.11 0.64 18.95
C LYS A 107 3.29 -0.23 19.39
N ILE A 108 3.06 -1.53 19.56
CA ILE A 108 4.13 -2.50 19.86
C ILE A 108 4.91 -2.78 18.58
N THR A 109 6.17 -2.38 18.57
CA THR A 109 7.04 -2.53 17.39
C THR A 109 7.41 -4.00 17.13
N ASN A 110 7.55 -4.37 15.86
CA ASN A 110 8.20 -5.64 15.50
C ASN A 110 9.73 -5.48 15.67
N PRO A 111 10.38 -6.27 16.54
CA PRO A 111 11.79 -6.10 16.87
C PRO A 111 12.71 -6.64 15.76
N HIS A 112 14.02 -6.62 16.02
CA HIS A 112 15.10 -7.18 15.21
C HIS A 112 15.40 -6.45 13.88
N PHE A 113 16.60 -6.69 13.33
CA PHE A 113 16.91 -6.39 11.94
C PHE A 113 16.19 -7.39 11.02
N LYS A 114 15.44 -6.87 10.04
CA LYS A 114 14.43 -7.62 9.29
C LYS A 114 14.53 -7.37 7.80
N LYS A 115 14.03 -8.31 7.01
CA LYS A 115 13.67 -8.10 5.59
C LYS A 115 12.23 -8.55 5.34
N VAL A 116 11.71 -8.23 4.16
CA VAL A 116 10.34 -8.58 3.78
C VAL A 116 10.33 -9.28 2.43
N TYR A 117 9.64 -10.43 2.38
CA TYR A 117 9.37 -11.15 1.16
C TYR A 117 7.93 -10.94 0.74
N ARG A 118 7.70 -10.69 -0.54
CA ARG A 118 6.38 -10.90 -1.15
C ARG A 118 6.29 -12.31 -1.68
N LEU A 119 5.28 -13.03 -1.22
CA LEU A 119 4.97 -14.39 -1.65
C LEU A 119 3.99 -14.28 -2.82
N PHE A 120 4.35 -14.82 -3.97
CA PHE A 120 3.48 -14.88 -5.13
C PHE A 120 3.13 -16.33 -5.46
N ASP A 121 1.89 -16.55 -5.86
CA ASP A 121 1.49 -17.81 -6.46
C ASP A 121 2.17 -17.96 -7.83
N ARG A 122 2.82 -19.09 -8.07
CA ARG A 122 3.47 -19.36 -9.37
C ARG A 122 2.46 -19.61 -10.48
N GLN A 123 1.26 -20.09 -10.17
CA GLN A 123 0.26 -20.39 -11.18
C GLN A 123 -0.37 -19.10 -11.74
N THR A 124 -0.84 -18.22 -10.85
CA THR A 124 -1.52 -16.98 -11.24
C THR A 124 -0.57 -15.78 -11.37
N GLY A 125 0.63 -15.85 -10.79
CA GLY A 125 1.54 -14.72 -10.64
C GLY A 125 1.11 -13.69 -9.60
N LYS A 126 -0.04 -13.90 -8.93
CA LYS A 126 -0.62 -12.94 -8.00
C LYS A 126 0.05 -12.97 -6.63
N ALA A 127 0.11 -11.82 -5.99
CA ALA A 127 0.63 -11.68 -4.63
C ALA A 127 -0.33 -12.34 -3.62
N LEU A 128 0.21 -13.20 -2.76
CA LEU A 128 -0.52 -13.96 -1.76
C LEU A 128 -0.48 -13.30 -0.38
N ALA A 129 0.72 -12.86 0.03
CA ALA A 129 0.99 -12.26 1.33
C ALA A 129 2.39 -11.62 1.30
N ASP A 130 2.66 -10.70 2.22
CA ASP A 130 4.02 -10.30 2.57
C ASP A 130 4.41 -10.96 3.90
N GLN A 131 5.63 -11.48 3.99
CA GLN A 131 6.17 -12.07 5.21
C GLN A 131 7.41 -11.30 5.67
N LEU A 132 7.37 -10.78 6.90
CA LEU A 132 8.53 -10.18 7.56
C LEU A 132 9.35 -11.29 8.20
N THR A 133 10.64 -11.31 7.91
CA THR A 133 11.59 -12.27 8.46
C THR A 133 12.72 -11.53 9.18
N VAL A 134 13.46 -12.22 10.04
CA VAL A 134 14.79 -11.80 10.43
C VAL A 134 15.67 -11.72 9.18
N PHE A 135 16.61 -10.79 9.16
CA PHE A 135 17.40 -10.46 7.97
C PHE A 135 18.22 -11.64 7.40
N ASP A 136 18.61 -12.60 8.24
CA ASP A 136 19.38 -13.79 7.86
C ASP A 136 18.50 -14.97 7.38
N GLU A 137 17.18 -14.91 7.59
CA GLU A 137 16.27 -15.98 7.18
C GLU A 137 16.10 -15.99 5.67
N GLU A 138 16.20 -17.16 5.03
CA GLU A 138 15.84 -17.35 3.63
C GLU A 138 14.58 -18.21 3.53
N ILE A 139 13.74 -17.92 2.53
CA ILE A 139 12.54 -18.72 2.26
C ILE A 139 12.89 -19.76 1.19
N ASP A 140 12.82 -21.04 1.56
CA ASP A 140 13.00 -22.16 0.65
C ASP A 140 11.71 -22.40 -0.17
N GLU A 141 11.70 -21.90 -1.40
CA GLU A 141 10.58 -22.04 -2.34
C GLU A 141 10.29 -23.50 -2.76
N GLY A 142 11.20 -24.43 -2.46
CA GLY A 142 11.03 -25.87 -2.72
C GLY A 142 10.21 -26.60 -1.66
N LYS A 143 9.86 -25.93 -0.55
CA LYS A 143 9.11 -26.53 0.56
C LYS A 143 7.80 -25.78 0.80
N PRO A 144 6.75 -26.46 1.31
CA PRO A 144 5.57 -25.78 1.80
C PRO A 144 5.91 -24.76 2.89
N LEU A 145 5.28 -23.59 2.84
CA LEU A 145 5.45 -22.52 3.82
C LEU A 145 4.12 -22.23 4.50
N THR A 146 4.07 -22.40 5.82
CA THR A 146 2.89 -22.01 6.61
C THR A 146 3.03 -20.57 7.06
N ILE A 147 2.06 -19.74 6.66
CA ILE A 147 1.89 -18.36 7.14
C ILE A 147 0.72 -18.29 8.13
N PHE A 148 0.72 -17.28 9.00
CA PHE A 148 -0.30 -17.12 10.03
C PHE A 148 -0.45 -15.67 10.45
N ASP A 149 -1.68 -15.32 10.86
CA ASP A 149 -1.99 -13.99 11.39
C ASP A 149 -1.22 -13.77 12.71
N PRO A 150 -0.41 -12.70 12.84
CA PRO A 150 0.44 -12.51 14.02
C PRO A 150 -0.33 -12.23 15.31
N ASN A 151 -1.61 -11.83 15.23
CA ASN A 151 -2.49 -11.58 16.37
C ASN A 151 -3.46 -12.74 16.60
N ALA A 152 -3.97 -13.35 15.53
CA ALA A 152 -4.89 -14.48 15.56
C ALA A 152 -4.20 -15.76 15.05
N VAL A 153 -3.18 -16.21 15.76
CA VAL A 153 -2.22 -17.27 15.33
C VAL A 153 -2.84 -18.62 14.94
N TRP A 154 -4.10 -18.88 15.29
CA TRP A 154 -4.83 -20.07 14.83
C TRP A 154 -5.29 -19.96 13.36
N LYS A 155 -5.36 -18.74 12.80
CA LYS A 155 -5.61 -18.49 11.38
C LYS A 155 -4.33 -18.73 10.61
N THR A 156 -4.20 -19.93 10.06
CA THR A 156 -3.03 -20.37 9.32
C THR A 156 -3.40 -20.67 7.87
N LYS A 157 -2.42 -20.57 6.98
CA LYS A 157 -2.52 -20.98 5.58
C LYS A 157 -1.19 -21.59 5.15
N THR A 158 -1.24 -22.79 4.58
CA THR A 158 -0.06 -23.40 3.96
C THR A 158 -0.01 -23.00 2.50
N LEU A 159 1.12 -22.44 2.07
CA LEU A 159 1.41 -22.09 0.70
C LEU A 159 2.29 -23.18 0.09
N GLU A 160 1.89 -23.63 -1.09
CA GLU A 160 2.64 -24.56 -1.94
C GLU A 160 2.85 -23.89 -3.29
N ASN A 161 3.91 -24.27 -4.01
CA ASN A 161 4.20 -23.75 -5.36
C ASN A 161 4.18 -22.21 -5.45
N PHE A 162 4.90 -21.55 -4.56
CA PHE A 162 5.02 -20.09 -4.52
C PHE A 162 6.43 -19.64 -4.92
N ARG A 163 6.57 -18.35 -5.23
CA ARG A 163 7.87 -17.66 -5.31
C ARG A 163 7.95 -16.59 -4.23
N ALA A 164 9.11 -16.44 -3.59
CA ALA A 164 9.38 -15.45 -2.57
C ALA A 164 10.34 -14.39 -3.12
N GLN A 165 9.87 -13.15 -3.23
CA GLN A 165 10.69 -12.04 -3.70
C GLN A 165 11.05 -11.13 -2.54
N ASN A 166 12.34 -11.00 -2.22
CA ASN A 166 12.81 -9.97 -1.29
C ASN A 166 12.53 -8.58 -1.89
N LEU A 167 11.76 -7.76 -1.17
CA LEU A 167 11.40 -6.42 -1.65
C LEU A 167 12.44 -5.35 -1.30
N GLN A 168 13.34 -5.63 -0.36
CA GLN A 168 14.36 -4.68 0.06
C GLN A 168 15.58 -4.75 -0.86
N VAL A 169 15.87 -3.64 -1.53
CA VAL A 169 17.04 -3.47 -2.39
C VAL A 169 17.97 -2.43 -1.76
N PRO A 170 19.27 -2.71 -1.61
CA PRO A 170 20.21 -1.76 -1.01
C PRO A 170 20.36 -0.51 -1.90
N ILE A 171 20.09 0.67 -1.33
CA ILE A 171 20.25 1.96 -2.02
C ILE A 171 21.63 2.56 -1.77
N PHE A 172 22.11 2.44 -0.53
CA PHE A 172 23.42 2.91 -0.09
C PHE A 172 24.17 1.80 0.64
N ARG A 173 25.49 1.76 0.48
CA ARG A 173 26.42 0.95 1.29
C ARG A 173 27.58 1.85 1.70
N GLU A 174 27.86 1.93 3.00
CA GLU A 174 28.96 2.75 3.56
C GLU A 174 28.95 4.20 3.03
N GLY A 175 27.76 4.82 2.97
CA GLY A 175 27.58 6.18 2.46
C GLY A 175 27.68 6.35 0.94
N LYS A 176 27.98 5.29 0.18
CA LYS A 176 28.03 5.31 -1.29
C LYS A 176 26.73 4.79 -1.88
N ARG A 177 26.16 5.52 -2.85
CA ARG A 177 24.98 5.07 -3.60
C ARG A 177 25.36 3.87 -4.46
N VAL A 178 24.68 2.75 -4.27
CA VAL A 178 24.87 1.49 -5.04
C VAL A 178 23.66 1.12 -5.90
N TYR A 179 22.65 1.98 -5.92
CA TYR A 179 21.42 1.83 -6.70
C TYR A 179 21.29 2.92 -7.75
N ASP A 180 20.86 2.53 -8.95
CA ASP A 180 20.55 3.45 -10.02
C ASP A 180 19.07 3.82 -9.99
N SER A 181 18.80 5.11 -9.82
CA SER A 181 17.43 5.62 -9.70
C SER A 181 16.72 5.54 -11.06
N PRO A 182 15.55 4.87 -11.13
CA PRO A 182 14.77 4.79 -12.35
C PRO A 182 14.15 6.14 -12.73
N SER A 183 13.83 6.31 -14.01
CA SER A 183 13.08 7.47 -14.47
C SER A 183 11.64 7.45 -13.95
N THR A 184 10.97 8.61 -13.96
CA THR A 184 9.56 8.71 -13.57
C THR A 184 8.63 7.83 -14.42
N LEU A 185 8.95 7.62 -15.69
CA LEU A 185 8.20 6.72 -16.57
C LEU A 185 8.39 5.26 -16.17
N GLN A 186 9.61 4.85 -15.81
CA GLN A 186 9.89 3.50 -15.30
C GLN A 186 9.20 3.27 -13.95
N ILE A 187 9.20 4.25 -13.05
CA ILE A 187 8.48 4.18 -11.77
C ILE A 187 6.98 4.01 -12.00
N ARG A 188 6.40 4.75 -12.95
CA ARG A 188 4.97 4.63 -13.32
C ARG A 188 4.65 3.24 -13.86
N GLU A 189 5.48 2.71 -14.75
CA GLU A 189 5.29 1.37 -15.32
C GLU A 189 5.38 0.30 -14.23
N TYR A 190 6.44 0.36 -13.41
CA TYR A 190 6.62 -0.55 -12.29
C TYR A 190 5.42 -0.52 -11.33
N CYS A 191 4.91 0.66 -10.97
CA CYS A 191 3.71 0.78 -10.14
C CYS A 191 2.49 0.10 -10.77
N ARG A 192 2.26 0.33 -12.08
CA ARG A 192 1.16 -0.32 -12.81
C ARG A 192 1.30 -1.84 -12.79
N GLU A 193 2.48 -2.36 -13.09
CA GLU A 193 2.77 -3.79 -13.06
C GLU A 193 2.52 -4.38 -11.68
N GLN A 194 3.08 -3.77 -10.62
CA GLN A 194 2.93 -4.26 -9.24
C GLN A 194 1.48 -4.22 -8.76
N VAL A 195 0.71 -3.17 -9.07
CA VAL A 195 -0.74 -3.12 -8.77
C VAL A 195 -1.49 -4.20 -9.56
N GLY A 196 -1.06 -4.49 -10.79
CA GLY A 196 -1.59 -5.59 -11.61
C GLY A 196 -1.38 -6.98 -11.00
N LEU A 197 -0.35 -7.17 -10.18
CA LEU A 197 -0.06 -8.42 -9.47
C LEU A 197 -0.94 -8.63 -8.22
N LEU A 198 -1.71 -7.62 -7.78
CA LEU A 198 -2.64 -7.77 -6.67
C LEU A 198 -3.96 -8.41 -7.12
N TRP A 199 -4.64 -9.07 -6.18
CA TRP A 199 -6.01 -9.55 -6.33
C TRP A 199 -7.00 -8.39 -6.38
N ASP A 200 -8.09 -8.55 -7.12
CA ASP A 200 -9.10 -7.50 -7.29
C ASP A 200 -9.81 -7.18 -5.96
N GLU A 201 -9.95 -8.17 -5.09
CA GLU A 201 -10.48 -8.09 -3.73
C GLU A 201 -9.73 -7.06 -2.87
N VAL A 202 -8.41 -6.97 -3.04
CA VAL A 202 -7.53 -6.07 -2.27
C VAL A 202 -7.58 -4.64 -2.81
N LYS A 203 -7.93 -4.47 -4.10
CA LYS A 203 -7.92 -3.18 -4.80
C LYS A 203 -9.23 -2.40 -4.68
N ARG A 204 -10.26 -2.97 -4.04
CA ARG A 204 -11.58 -2.33 -3.91
C ARG A 204 -11.48 -1.09 -3.03
N PHE A 205 -12.22 -0.04 -3.37
CA PHE A 205 -12.32 1.14 -2.50
C PHE A 205 -13.20 0.88 -1.27
N GLN A 206 -14.26 0.09 -1.44
CA GLN A 206 -15.17 -0.26 -0.35
C GLN A 206 -14.85 -1.64 0.20
N ASN A 207 -14.62 -1.71 1.52
CA ASN A 207 -14.36 -2.94 2.26
C ASN A 207 -13.35 -3.88 1.55
N PRO A 208 -12.14 -3.41 1.23
CA PRO A 208 -11.13 -4.24 0.60
C PRO A 208 -10.78 -5.43 1.49
N HIS A 209 -10.48 -6.56 0.86
CA HIS A 209 -9.88 -7.68 1.57
C HIS A 209 -8.52 -7.25 2.13
N ALA A 210 -8.30 -7.48 3.43
CA ALA A 210 -7.04 -7.13 4.07
C ALA A 210 -5.90 -7.96 3.48
N TYR A 211 -4.89 -7.29 2.93
CA TYR A 211 -3.69 -7.97 2.44
C TYR A 211 -2.88 -8.50 3.62
N TYR A 212 -2.48 -9.77 3.55
CA TYR A 212 -1.78 -10.43 4.65
C TYR A 212 -0.34 -9.91 4.77
N VAL A 213 0.03 -9.49 5.98
CA VAL A 213 1.38 -9.07 6.35
C VAL A 213 1.75 -9.80 7.63
N ASP A 214 2.42 -10.93 7.46
CA ASP A 214 2.65 -11.89 8.52
C ASP A 214 4.10 -11.87 8.99
N LEU A 215 4.37 -12.47 10.16
CA LEU A 215 5.73 -12.64 10.67
C LEU A 215 6.21 -14.06 10.39
N SER A 216 7.51 -14.25 10.16
CA SER A 216 8.12 -15.58 10.25
C SER A 216 7.95 -16.13 11.67
N GLN A 217 7.95 -17.46 11.80
CA GLN A 217 7.90 -18.11 13.11
C GLN A 217 9.02 -17.61 14.04
N LYS A 218 10.27 -17.54 13.54
CA LYS A 218 11.44 -17.04 14.28
C LYS A 218 11.21 -15.60 14.77
N LEU A 219 10.78 -14.70 13.89
CA LEU A 219 10.55 -13.30 14.24
C LEU A 219 9.40 -13.14 15.25
N TRP A 220 8.33 -13.91 15.08
CA TRP A 220 7.21 -13.92 16.02
C TRP A 220 7.65 -14.40 17.40
N GLU A 221 8.40 -15.49 17.49
CA GLU A 221 8.93 -16.02 18.75
C GLU A 221 9.84 -15.01 19.47
N ILE A 222 10.74 -14.35 18.74
CA ILE A 222 11.58 -13.26 19.28
C ILE A 222 10.70 -12.16 19.88
N LYS A 223 9.66 -11.73 19.16
CA LYS A 223 8.71 -10.72 19.65
C LYS A 223 8.00 -11.18 20.93
N GLN A 224 7.48 -12.40 20.96
CA GLN A 224 6.78 -12.92 22.14
C GLN A 224 7.69 -13.07 23.35
N ASN A 225 8.93 -13.51 23.14
CA ASN A 225 9.90 -13.65 24.23
C ASN A 225 10.25 -12.29 24.85
N LEU A 226 10.48 -11.26 24.04
CA LEU A 226 10.73 -9.91 24.54
C LEU A 226 9.51 -9.31 25.26
N LEU A 227 8.29 -9.55 24.77
CA LEU A 227 7.07 -9.11 25.45
C LEU A 227 6.90 -9.77 26.81
N ARG A 228 7.18 -11.08 26.91
CA ARG A 228 7.14 -11.82 28.18
C ARG A 228 8.20 -11.31 29.16
N GLN A 229 9.38 -10.94 28.69
CA GLN A 229 10.45 -10.37 29.52
C GLN A 229 10.10 -8.97 30.02
N GLY A 230 9.73 -8.05 29.12
CA GLY A 230 9.37 -6.68 29.49
C GLY A 230 8.10 -6.58 30.36
N GLY A 231 7.14 -7.49 30.17
CA GLY A 231 5.98 -7.61 31.05
C GLY A 231 6.34 -8.07 32.47
N ARG A 232 7.40 -8.85 32.65
CA ARG A 232 7.90 -9.28 33.98
C ARG A 232 8.66 -8.16 34.68
N GLU A 233 9.44 -7.38 33.95
CA GLU A 233 10.16 -6.21 34.52
C GLU A 233 9.19 -5.11 34.96
N ALA A 234 8.13 -4.85 34.16
CA ALA A 234 7.08 -3.88 34.52
C ALA A 234 6.25 -4.30 35.75
N SER A 235 6.04 -5.61 35.94
CA SER A 235 5.30 -6.14 37.11
C SER A 235 6.17 -6.28 38.37
N GLY A 236 7.49 -6.41 38.23
CA GLY A 236 8.45 -6.38 39.34
C GLY A 236 8.68 -4.99 39.94
N ALA A 237 8.61 -3.92 39.13
CA ALA A 237 8.79 -2.54 39.59
C ALA A 237 7.60 -2.00 40.42
N GLY A 238 6.46 -2.71 40.46
CA GLY A 238 5.26 -2.31 41.20
C GLY A 238 5.22 -2.71 42.68
N ALA A 239 6.20 -3.48 43.18
CA ALA A 239 6.16 -4.07 44.53
C ALA A 239 6.93 -3.29 45.61
N CYS A 240 7.45 -2.10 45.32
CA CYS A 240 8.07 -1.23 46.32
C CYS A 240 7.25 0.05 46.50
N LYS A 241 6.08 -0.06 47.15
CA LYS A 241 5.45 1.07 47.84
C LYS A 241 5.70 0.91 49.33
N GLU A 242 6.71 1.62 49.81
CA GLU A 242 6.96 1.79 51.23
C GLU A 242 5.70 2.36 51.90
N LYS A 243 5.26 1.66 52.95
CA LYS A 243 4.38 2.23 53.96
C LYS A 243 5.17 3.24 54.78
N LYS A 244 4.77 4.51 54.73
CA LYS A 244 4.79 5.43 55.87
C LYS A 244 3.54 6.28 55.83
#